data_AF-A0AAU7K5C2-F1
#
_entry.id   AF-A0AAU7K5C2-F1
#
_cell.length_a   1.000
_cell.length_b   1.000
_cell.length_c   1.000
_cell.angle_alpha   90.00
_cell.angle_beta   90.00
_cell.angle_gamma   90.00
#
_symmetry.space_group_name_H-M   'P 1'
#
loop_
_entity.id
_entity.type
_entity.pdbx_description
1 polymer ?
#
loop_
_entity_poly.entity_id
_entity_poly.type
_entity_poly.pdbx_seq_one_letter_code
_entity_poly.pdbx_strand_id
1 'polypeptide(L)'
;MHCRALSPDMIKMYKKYESKGLEILSIATDNDRKLWQKAIVDDRTGLWKHILLNDASKSPKGDNLVLQFGVKTYPTFILIDKEGKIVGRYVGEGNDFHINLKYKLAEIFE
;
A
#
# COMPACT_ATOMS: atom_id res chain seq x y z
N MET A 1 -3.36 -14.02 3.58
CA MET A 1 -3.95 -14.07 2.20
C MET A 1 -4.68 -12.77 1.85
N HIS A 2 -5.24 -12.06 2.84
CA HIS A 2 -6.01 -10.82 2.65
C HIS A 2 -5.31 -9.70 1.87
N CYS A 3 -4.01 -9.46 2.07
CA CYS A 3 -3.28 -8.41 1.33
C CYS A 3 -3.22 -8.67 -0.18
N ARG A 4 -3.13 -9.94 -0.60
CA ARG A 4 -2.95 -10.31 -2.02
C ARG A 4 -4.27 -10.22 -2.78
N ALA A 5 -5.40 -10.47 -2.12
CA ALA A 5 -6.74 -10.39 -2.71
C ALA A 5 -7.08 -9.00 -3.26
N LEU A 6 -6.52 -7.95 -2.66
CA LEU A 6 -6.73 -6.55 -3.09
C LEU A 6 -5.87 -6.14 -4.29
N SER A 7 -4.85 -6.91 -4.65
CA SER A 7 -3.88 -6.53 -5.69
C SER A 7 -4.51 -6.19 -7.04
N PRO A 8 -5.45 -6.98 -7.59
CA PRO A 8 -6.08 -6.67 -8.88
C PRO A 8 -6.80 -5.31 -8.89
N ASP A 9 -7.48 -4.97 -7.80
CA ASP A 9 -8.24 -3.73 -7.69
C ASP A 9 -7.33 -2.53 -7.46
N MET A 10 -6.25 -2.69 -6.70
CA MET A 10 -5.20 -1.67 -6.56
C MET A 10 -4.51 -1.39 -7.90
N ILE A 11 -4.22 -2.41 -8.70
CA ILE A 11 -3.63 -2.24 -10.04
C ILE A 11 -4.56 -1.42 -10.95
N LYS A 12 -5.88 -1.69 -10.94
CA LYS A 12 -6.85 -0.91 -11.73
C LYS A 12 -6.87 0.56 -11.29
N MET A 13 -6.90 0.81 -9.98
CA MET A 13 -6.90 2.18 -9.44
C MET A 13 -5.60 2.91 -9.77
N TYR A 14 -4.45 2.24 -9.63
CA TYR A 14 -3.15 2.81 -9.96
C TYR A 14 -3.10 3.23 -11.43
N LYS A 15 -3.41 2.32 -12.36
CA LYS A 15 -3.42 2.63 -13.79
C LYS A 15 -4.35 3.77 -14.19
N LYS A 16 -5.45 3.95 -13.47
CA LYS A 16 -6.41 5.04 -13.73
C LYS A 16 -5.84 6.41 -13.33
N TYR A 17 -5.07 6.49 -12.25
CA TYR A 17 -4.66 7.76 -11.64
C TYR A 17 -3.15 8.01 -11.64
N GLU A 18 -2.31 7.07 -12.07
CA GLU A 18 -0.84 7.20 -12.11
C GLU A 18 -0.42 8.41 -12.96
N SER A 19 -1.03 8.58 -14.13
CA SER A 19 -0.78 9.72 -15.03
C SER A 19 -1.25 11.07 -14.46
N LYS A 20 -2.13 11.04 -13.45
CA LYS A 20 -2.60 12.22 -12.72
C LYS A 20 -1.78 12.50 -11.45
N GLY A 21 -0.76 11.70 -11.18
CA GLY A 21 0.18 11.88 -10.08
C GLY A 21 -0.12 11.03 -8.84
N LEU A 22 -0.94 9.97 -8.94
CA LEU A 22 -1.04 8.97 -7.88
C LEU A 22 0.22 8.10 -7.86
N GLU A 23 0.86 7.97 -6.70
CA GLU A 23 1.95 7.02 -6.46
C GLU A 23 1.57 6.05 -5.33
N ILE A 24 1.92 4.77 -5.47
CA ILE A 24 1.71 3.76 -4.43
C ILE A 24 3.06 3.32 -3.87
N LEU A 25 3.18 3.31 -2.55
CA LEU A 25 4.32 2.72 -1.85
C LEU A 25 3.84 1.56 -0.97
N SER A 26 4.25 0.35 -1.31
CA SER A 26 3.93 -0.84 -0.52
C SER A 26 5.00 -1.09 0.52
N ILE A 27 4.59 -1.10 1.79
CA ILE A 27 5.46 -1.37 2.94
C ILE A 27 5.12 -2.75 3.48
N ALA A 28 6.08 -3.67 3.45
CA ALA A 28 5.94 -5.04 3.92
C ALA A 28 6.78 -5.28 5.18
N THR A 29 6.28 -6.14 6.06
CA THR A 29 7.00 -6.65 7.23
C THR A 29 7.24 -8.16 7.14
N ASP A 30 7.34 -8.68 5.91
CA ASP A 30 7.65 -10.10 5.69
C ASP A 30 9.07 -10.43 6.20
N ASN A 31 9.26 -11.65 6.67
CA ASN A 31 10.56 -12.11 7.19
C ASN A 31 11.43 -12.79 6.12
N ASP A 32 10.81 -13.23 5.01
CA ASP A 32 11.50 -13.90 3.91
C ASP A 32 11.49 -13.02 2.67
N ARG A 33 12.66 -12.46 2.35
CA ARG A 33 12.86 -11.60 1.20
C ARG A 33 12.57 -12.29 -0.14
N LYS A 34 12.90 -13.58 -0.29
CA LYS A 34 12.69 -14.31 -1.54
C LYS A 34 11.20 -14.54 -1.78
N LEU A 35 10.47 -14.95 -0.73
CA LEU A 35 9.02 -15.12 -0.81
C LEU A 35 8.31 -13.79 -1.08
N TRP A 36 8.74 -12.72 -0.42
CA TRP A 36 8.22 -11.37 -0.67
C TRP A 36 8.45 -10.92 -2.13
N GLN A 37 9.67 -11.08 -2.66
CA GLN A 37 9.97 -10.76 -4.05
C GLN A 37 9.14 -11.59 -5.03
N LYS A 38 8.96 -12.89 -4.75
CA LYS A 38 8.11 -13.75 -5.56
C LYS A 38 6.65 -13.27 -5.54
N ALA A 39 6.13 -12.87 -4.38
CA ALA A 39 4.76 -12.37 -4.26
C ALA A 39 4.53 -11.10 -5.10
N ILE A 40 5.49 -10.17 -5.15
CA ILE A 40 5.41 -8.97 -6.00
C ILE A 40 5.22 -9.34 -7.47
N VAL A 41 5.95 -10.36 -7.94
CA VAL A 41 5.88 -10.85 -9.33
C VAL A 41 4.56 -11.57 -9.57
N ASP A 42 4.20 -12.51 -8.70
CA ASP A 42 2.97 -13.30 -8.81
C ASP A 42 1.72 -12.41 -8.82
N ASP A 43 1.69 -11.38 -7.97
CA ASP A 43 0.56 -10.46 -7.81
C ASP A 43 0.59 -9.31 -8.84
N ARG A 44 1.62 -9.25 -9.68
CA ARG A 44 1.82 -8.20 -10.70
C ARG A 44 1.84 -6.79 -10.11
N THR A 45 2.32 -6.63 -8.88
CA THR A 45 2.38 -5.35 -8.16
C THR A 45 3.70 -4.62 -8.36
N GLY A 46 4.62 -5.16 -9.18
CA GLY A 46 5.88 -4.49 -9.55
C GLY A 46 5.76 -3.21 -10.38
N LEU A 47 4.54 -2.68 -10.55
CA LEU A 47 4.26 -1.40 -11.22
C LEU A 47 4.65 -0.19 -10.36
N TRP A 48 4.72 -0.37 -9.04
CA TRP A 48 5.04 0.68 -8.08
C TRP A 48 6.11 0.22 -7.09
N LYS A 49 6.52 1.10 -6.17
CA LYS A 49 7.64 0.83 -5.25
C LYS A 49 7.25 -0.05 -4.07
N HIS A 50 8.16 -0.96 -3.70
CA HIS A 50 8.00 -1.85 -2.55
C HIS A 50 9.19 -1.73 -1.60
N ILE A 51 8.91 -1.68 -0.30
CA ILE A 51 9.91 -1.65 0.78
C ILE A 51 9.65 -2.80 1.75
N LEU A 52 10.70 -3.54 2.09
CA LEU A 52 10.67 -4.58 3.12
C LEU A 52 11.32 -4.04 4.40
N LEU A 53 10.53 -3.77 5.43
CA LEU A 53 11.03 -3.19 6.70
C LEU A 53 11.88 -4.16 7.50
N ASN A 54 11.52 -5.44 7.48
CA ASN A 54 12.22 -6.49 8.20
C ASN A 54 13.44 -7.04 7.43
N ASP A 55 13.89 -6.34 6.38
CA ASP A 55 15.12 -6.72 5.68
C ASP A 55 16.34 -6.45 6.59
N ALA A 56 16.76 -7.50 7.31
CA ALA A 56 17.91 -7.50 8.19
C ALA A 56 19.22 -7.09 7.51
N SER A 57 19.27 -7.09 6.18
CA SER A 57 20.45 -6.64 5.40
C SER A 57 20.51 -5.14 5.17
N LYS A 58 19.42 -4.39 5.44
CA LYS A 58 19.32 -2.96 5.09
C LYS A 58 18.71 -2.05 6.15
N SER A 59 18.05 -2.57 7.18
CA SER A 59 17.35 -1.69 8.14
C SER A 59 18.30 -1.13 9.21
N PRO A 60 18.42 0.21 9.34
CA PRO A 60 18.82 0.80 10.60
C PRO A 60 17.75 0.44 11.64
N LYS A 61 18.19 -0.10 12.78
CA LYS A 61 17.34 -0.33 13.96
C LYS A 61 16.78 1.02 14.42
N GLY A 62 15.62 1.46 13.94
CA GLY A 62 15.15 2.83 14.26
C GLY A 62 13.69 3.11 13.96
N ASP A 63 13.29 3.10 12.70
CA ASP A 63 11.97 3.62 12.32
C ASP A 63 10.97 2.52 12.03
N ASN A 64 10.19 2.17 13.06
CA ASN A 64 9.04 1.30 12.89
C ASN A 64 7.86 2.11 12.33
N LEU A 65 7.83 2.26 10.99
CA LEU A 65 6.74 2.95 10.29
C LEU A 65 5.35 2.39 10.66
N VAL A 66 5.25 1.09 10.97
CA VAL A 66 3.99 0.47 11.42
C VAL A 66 3.48 1.14 12.69
N LEU A 67 4.38 1.40 13.66
CA LEU A 67 4.04 2.10 14.90
C LEU A 67 3.81 3.59 14.67
N GLN A 68 4.67 4.26 13.90
CA GLN A 68 4.56 5.71 13.63
C GLN A 68 3.24 6.06 12.94
N PHE A 69 2.81 5.23 11.99
CA PHE A 69 1.52 5.39 11.32
C PHE A 69 0.37 4.71 12.10
N GLY A 70 0.62 4.09 13.25
CA GLY A 70 -0.43 3.45 14.06
C GLY A 70 -1.18 2.33 13.34
N VAL A 71 -0.49 1.56 12.50
CA VAL A 71 -1.03 0.39 11.79
C VAL A 71 -1.20 -0.75 12.78
N LYS A 72 -2.45 -1.19 12.98
CA LYS A 72 -2.79 -2.30 13.91
C LYS A 72 -3.08 -3.61 13.20
N THR A 73 -3.50 -3.54 11.95
CA THR A 73 -3.98 -4.69 11.17
C THR A 73 -3.53 -4.58 9.73
N TYR A 74 -3.21 -5.71 9.10
CA TYR A 74 -2.94 -5.78 7.66
C TYR A 74 -4.14 -6.35 6.90
N PRO A 75 -4.44 -5.85 5.69
CA PRO A 75 -3.83 -4.68 5.06
C PRO A 75 -4.36 -3.35 5.66
N THR A 76 -3.52 -2.31 5.67
CA THR A 76 -3.91 -0.92 5.96
C THR A 76 -3.39 -0.03 4.85
N PHE A 77 -4.26 0.83 4.33
CA PHE A 77 -3.92 1.84 3.34
C PHE A 77 -4.07 3.21 3.96
N ILE A 78 -3.07 4.06 3.71
CA ILE A 78 -3.03 5.44 4.19
C ILE A 78 -2.86 6.31 2.97
N LEU A 79 -3.81 7.21 2.75
CA LEU A 79 -3.77 8.15 1.65
C LEU A 79 -3.18 9.46 2.15
N ILE A 80 -2.13 9.92 1.47
CA ILE A 80 -1.38 11.12 1.80
C ILE A 80 -1.50 12.07 0.61
N ASP A 81 -1.81 13.34 0.87
CA ASP A 81 -1.87 14.37 -0.17
C ASP A 81 -0.49 14.93 -0.52
N LYS A 82 -0.46 15.87 -1.49
CA LYS A 82 0.79 16.50 -1.96
C LYS A 82 1.47 17.38 -0.90
N GLU A 83 0.75 17.79 0.15
CA GLU A 83 1.28 18.57 1.28
C GLU A 83 1.81 17.65 2.40
N GLY A 84 1.71 16.33 2.24
CA GLY A 84 2.15 15.37 3.23
C GLY A 84 1.12 15.12 4.35
N LYS A 85 -0.13 15.54 4.18
CA LYS A 85 -1.20 15.33 5.18
C LYS A 85 -1.92 14.02 4.89
N ILE A 86 -2.30 13.30 5.95
CA ILE A 86 -3.12 12.10 5.85
C ILE A 86 -4.56 12.53 5.57
N VAL A 87 -5.09 12.17 4.41
CA VAL A 87 -6.47 12.49 3.97
C VAL A 87 -7.40 11.29 3.97
N GLY A 88 -6.88 10.10 4.29
CA GLY A 88 -7.69 8.89 4.40
C GLY A 88 -6.94 7.73 5.04
N ARG A 89 -7.67 6.88 5.76
CA ARG A 89 -7.17 5.63 6.32
C ARG A 89 -8.21 4.53 6.14
N TYR A 90 -7.78 3.41 5.59
CA TYR A 90 -8.66 2.31 5.21
C TYR A 90 -8.03 0.98 5.66
N VAL A 91 -8.76 0.20 6.46
CA VAL A 91 -8.25 -1.00 7.12
C VAL A 91 -9.08 -2.21 6.69
N GLY A 92 -8.41 -3.31 6.37
CA GLY A 92 -9.03 -4.56 5.94
C GLY A 92 -9.33 -4.61 4.43
N GLU A 93 -10.21 -5.54 4.04
CA GLU A 93 -10.49 -5.88 2.63
C GLU A 93 -11.98 -5.86 2.25
N GLY A 94 -12.83 -5.31 3.12
CA GLY A 94 -14.29 -5.32 2.93
C GLY A 94 -14.79 -4.48 1.75
N ASN A 95 -16.07 -4.60 1.41
CA ASN A 95 -16.67 -3.81 0.33
C ASN A 95 -16.62 -2.31 0.63
N ASP A 96 -16.84 -1.93 1.90
CA ASP A 96 -16.79 -0.54 2.36
C ASP A 96 -15.39 0.07 2.16
N PHE A 97 -14.33 -0.74 2.33
CA PHE A 97 -12.96 -0.31 2.03
C PHE A 97 -12.84 0.11 0.56
N HIS A 98 -13.28 -0.75 -0.36
CA HIS A 98 -13.16 -0.52 -1.79
C HIS A 98 -13.97 0.69 -2.23
N ILE A 99 -15.19 0.81 -1.72
CA ILE A 99 -16.10 1.91 -2.03
C ILE A 99 -15.50 3.23 -1.55
N ASN A 100 -15.09 3.32 -0.28
CA ASN A 100 -14.60 4.57 0.30
C ASN A 100 -13.26 5.02 -0.31
N LEU A 101 -12.36 4.08 -0.60
CA LEU A 101 -11.09 4.42 -1.27
C LEU A 101 -11.33 4.89 -2.71
N LYS A 102 -12.19 4.20 -3.47
CA LYS A 102 -12.52 4.58 -4.86
C LYS A 102 -13.17 5.97 -4.90
N TYR A 103 -14.11 6.26 -4.00
CA TYR A 103 -14.74 7.58 -3.90
C TYR A 103 -13.72 8.66 -3.56
N LYS A 104 -12.84 8.43 -2.59
CA LYS A 104 -11.85 9.45 -2.22
C LYS A 104 -10.85 9.73 -3.33
N LEU A 105 -10.43 8.70 -4.06
CA LEU A 105 -9.56 8.89 -5.23
C LEU A 105 -10.28 9.64 -6.36
N ALA A 106 -11.57 9.38 -6.59
CA ALA A 106 -12.36 10.15 -7.55
C ALA A 106 -12.44 11.63 -7.13
N GLU A 107 -12.76 11.92 -5.87
CA GLU A 107 -12.83 13.29 -5.33
C GLU A 107 -11.52 14.09 -5.53
N ILE A 108 -10.37 13.41 -5.53
CA ILE A 108 -9.05 14.06 -5.64
C ILE A 108 -8.62 14.25 -7.10
N PHE A 109 -8.98 13.32 -7.99
CA PHE A 109 -8.41 13.23 -9.34
C PHE A 109 -9.41 13.45 -10.47
N GLU A 110 -10.70 13.55 -10.19
CA GLU A 110 -11.77 13.89 -11.15
C GLU A 110 -12.37 15.25 -10.81
#